data_AF-A0A9E3J951-F1
#
_entry.id   AF-A0A9E3J951-F1
#
_cell.length_a   1.000
_cell.length_b   1.000
_cell.length_c   1.000
_cell.angle_alpha   90.00
_cell.angle_beta   90.00
_cell.angle_gamma   90.00
#
_symmetry.space_group_name_H-M   'P 1'
#
loop_
_entity.id
_entity.type
_entity.pdbx_description
1 polymer ?
#
loop_
_entity_poly.entity_id
_entity_poly.type
_entity_poly.pdbx_seq_one_letter_code
_entity_poly.pdbx_strand_id
1 'polypeptide(L)' 'LDGDFIRGFMGEGSPVKGIDDLLDALEREEYDMVAVGRALLQDPQWAAKVLAGRFDELAPYDASALKSLS' A
#
# COMPACT_ATOMS: atom_id res chain seq x y z
N LEU A 1 8.19 -14.28 -4.58
CA LEU A 1 7.43 -13.04 -4.83
C LEU A 1 6.09 -13.30 -5.53
N ASP A 2 5.94 -14.38 -6.31
CA ASP A 2 4.69 -14.66 -7.05
C ASP A 2 3.47 -15.05 -6.19
N GLY A 3 3.71 -15.65 -5.01
CA GLY A 3 2.63 -16.14 -4.14
C GLY A 3 1.78 -15.03 -3.52
N ASP A 4 2.37 -13.88 -3.18
CA ASP A 4 1.67 -12.77 -2.51
C ASP A 4 0.72 -12.03 -3.44
N PHE A 5 1.04 -11.97 -4.75
CA PHE A 5 0.15 -11.39 -5.75
C PHE A 5 -1.10 -12.24 -5.95
N ILE A 6 -0.94 -13.56 -6.11
CA ILE A 6 -2.09 -14.48 -6.27
C ILE A 6 -2.97 -14.49 -5.01
N ARG A 7 -2.37 -14.45 -3.82
CA ARG A 7 -3.10 -14.36 -2.54
C ARG A 7 -3.92 -13.08 -2.42
N GLY A 8 -3.36 -11.94 -2.84
CA GLY A 8 -4.08 -10.66 -2.89
C GLY A 8 -5.28 -10.66 -3.85
N PHE A 9 -5.23 -11.46 -4.94
CA PHE A 9 -6.37 -11.69 -5.84
C PHE A 9 -7.39 -12.68 -5.27
N MET A 10 -6.96 -13.65 -4.46
CA MET A 10 -7.84 -14.62 -3.78
C MET A 10 -8.56 -14.04 -2.55
N GLY A 11 -8.36 -12.77 -2.23
CA GLY A 11 -9.06 -12.10 -1.12
C GLY A 11 -8.36 -12.23 0.22
N GLU A 12 -7.13 -12.75 0.28
CA GLU A 12 -6.31 -12.62 1.47
C GLU A 12 -5.88 -11.16 1.58
N GLY A 13 -6.53 -10.43 2.49
CA GLY A 13 -6.11 -9.09 2.85
C GLY A 13 -4.65 -9.11 3.27
N SER A 14 -3.84 -8.24 2.68
CA SER A 14 -2.50 -8.01 3.20
C SER A 14 -2.68 -7.28 4.53
N PRO A 15 -2.10 -7.77 5.65
CA PRO A 15 -2.04 -6.95 6.85
C PRO A 15 -1.42 -5.61 6.47
N VAL A 16 -1.84 -4.54 7.14
CA VAL A 16 -1.20 -3.23 7.03
C VAL A 16 0.22 -3.40 7.56
N LYS A 17 1.13 -3.81 6.68
CA LYS A 17 2.55 -3.63 6.94
C LYS A 17 2.77 -2.14 6.76
N GLY A 18 3.11 -1.47 7.85
CA GLY A 18 3.47 -0.06 7.82
C GLY A 18 4.52 0.16 6.73
N ILE A 19 4.49 1.34 6.12
CA ILE A 19 5.50 1.69 5.10
C ILE A 19 6.87 1.96 5.73
N ASP A 20 7.01 1.82 7.05
CA ASP A 20 8.22 2.09 7.82
C ASP A 20 9.44 1.35 7.24
N ASP A 21 9.31 0.04 6.97
CA ASP A 21 10.39 -0.74 6.35
C ASP A 21 10.82 -0.20 4.97
N LEU A 22 9.88 0.37 4.20
CA LEU A 22 10.17 0.98 2.90
C LEU A 22 10.84 2.34 3.07
N LEU A 23 10.45 3.11 4.08
CA LEU A 23 11.06 4.39 4.42
C LEU A 23 12.50 4.18 4.89
N ASP A 24 12.74 3.22 5.77
CA ASP A 24 14.08 2.86 6.24
C ASP A 24 15.00 2.43 5.07
N ALA A 25 14.45 1.69 4.10
CA ALA A 25 15.21 1.28 2.91
C ALA A 25 15.49 2.45 1.95
N LEU A 26 14.57 3.41 1.82
CA LEU A 26 14.78 4.67 1.09
C LEU A 26 15.86 5.54 1.76
N GLU A 27 15.84 5.66 3.09
CA GLU A 27 16.87 6.40 3.86
C GLU A 27 18.25 5.75 3.74
N ARG A 28 18.30 4.44 3.53
CA ARG A 28 19.55 3.68 3.31
C ARG A 28 20.00 3.65 1.84
N GLU A 29 19.34 4.43 0.96
CA GLU A 29 19.61 4.49 -0.48
C GLU A 29 19.54 3.11 -1.18
N GLU A 30 18.77 2.16 -0.63
CA GLU A 30 18.61 0.84 -1.25
C GLU A 30 17.66 0.87 -2.45
N TYR A 31 16.76 1.86 -2.47
CA TYR A 31 15.79 2.08 -3.55
C TYR A 31 15.74 3.56 -3.92
N ASP A 32 15.74 3.85 -5.21
CA ASP A 32 15.51 5.21 -5.71
C ASP A 32 14.02 5.55 -5.84
N MET A 33 13.16 4.53 -5.98
CA MET A 33 11.73 4.71 -6.19
C MET A 33 10.91 3.50 -5.73
N VAL A 34 9.74 3.76 -5.13
CA VAL A 34 8.81 2.73 -4.66
C VAL A 34 7.50 2.83 -5.43
N ALA A 35 7.05 1.72 -6.01
CA ALA A 35 5.76 1.64 -6.68
C ALA A 35 4.65 1.26 -5.69
N VAL A 36 3.60 2.08 -5.62
CA VAL A 36 2.44 1.88 -4.74
C VAL A 36 1.22 1.57 -5.61
N GLY A 37 0.62 0.39 -5.44
CA GLY A 37 -0.55 -0.05 -6.24
C GLY A 37 -1.82 -0.19 -5.41
N ARG A 38 -1.91 -1.27 -4.64
CA ARG A 38 -3.10 -1.62 -3.83
C ARG A 38 -3.57 -0.51 -2.89
N ALA A 39 -2.64 0.25 -2.30
CA ALA A 39 -3.00 1.36 -1.43
C ALA A 39 -3.65 2.54 -2.19
N LEU A 40 -3.21 2.82 -3.43
CA LEU A 40 -3.84 3.84 -4.27
C LEU A 40 -5.24 3.41 -4.76
N LEU A 41 -5.45 2.11 -4.99
CA LEU A 41 -6.77 1.57 -5.34
C LEU A 41 -7.76 1.68 -4.17
N GLN A 42 -7.27 1.53 -2.94
CA GLN A 42 -8.07 1.68 -1.73
C GLN A 42 -8.36 3.16 -1.40
N ASP A 43 -7.37 4.03 -1.60
CA ASP A 43 -7.45 5.45 -1.24
C ASP A 43 -6.71 6.31 -2.28
N PRO A 44 -7.43 7.00 -3.18
CA PRO A 44 -6.83 7.90 -4.15
C PRO A 44 -6.07 9.07 -3.51
N GLN A 45 -6.38 9.44 -2.27
CA GLN A 45 -5.73 10.51 -1.51
C GLN A 45 -4.55 10.01 -0.68
N TRP A 46 -4.19 8.72 -0.78
CA TRP A 46 -3.13 8.09 0.00
C TRP A 46 -1.83 8.90 0.02
N ALA A 47 -1.34 9.33 -1.15
CA ALA A 47 -0.09 10.09 -1.24
C ALA A 47 -0.15 11.42 -0.47
N ALA A 48 -1.28 12.13 -0.56
CA ALA A 48 -1.48 13.39 0.15
C ALA A 48 -1.59 13.19 1.67
N LYS A 49 -2.22 12.09 2.12
CA LYS A 49 -2.30 11.73 3.54
C LYS A 49 -0.94 11.35 4.12
N VAL A 50 -0.18 10.53 3.40
CA VAL A 50 1.20 10.14 3.78
C VAL A 50 2.10 11.35 3.89
N LEU A 51 2.08 12.25 2.90
CA LEU A 51 2.87 13.49 2.94
C LEU A 51 2.48 14.40 4.11
N ALA A 52 1.21 14.38 4.53
CA ALA A 52 0.69 15.13 5.67
C ALA A 52 0.85 14.40 7.02
N GLY A 53 1.45 13.21 7.05
CA GLY A 53 1.63 12.40 8.27
C GLY A 53 0.34 11.78 8.83
N ARG A 54 -0.75 11.75 8.05
CA ARG A 54 -2.07 11.25 8.48
C ARG A 54 -2.19 9.74 8.28
N PHE A 55 -1.31 8.98 8.93
CA PHE A 55 -1.23 7.52 8.78
C PHE A 55 -2.41 6.78 9.43
N ASP A 56 -3.00 7.38 10.45
CA ASP A 56 -4.22 6.93 11.14
C ASP A 56 -5.48 7.00 10.27
N GLU A 57 -5.46 7.83 9.22
CA GLU A 57 -6.54 7.97 8.23
C GLU A 57 -6.39 7.01 7.04
N LEU A 58 -5.35 6.18 7.01
CA LEU A 58 -5.12 5.22 5.94
C LEU A 58 -5.95 3.96 6.16
N ALA A 59 -6.78 3.62 5.18
CA ALA A 59 -7.54 2.40 5.21
C ALA A 59 -6.66 1.18 4.84
N PRO A 60 -6.80 0.04 5.55
CA PRO A 60 -6.23 -1.22 5.08
C PRO A 60 -6.75 -1.56 3.68
N TYR A 61 -5.91 -2.18 2.87
CA TYR A 61 -6.34 -2.67 1.58
C TYR A 61 -7.40 -3.76 1.74
N ASP A 62 -8.57 -3.54 1.15
CA ASP A 62 -9.62 -4.54 1.00
C ASP A 62 -9.60 -5.09 -0.43
N ALA A 63 -9.59 -6.41 -0.58
CA ALA A 63 -9.63 -7.04 -1.90
C ALA A 63 -10.92 -6.73 -2.67
N SER A 64 -11.99 -6.27 -2.01
CA SER A 64 -13.18 -5.73 -2.68
C SER A 64 -12.88 -4.48 -3.50
N ALA A 65 -11.84 -3.71 -3.17
CA ALA A 65 -11.44 -2.52 -3.93
C ALA A 65 -11.03 -2.86 -5.38
N LEU A 66 -10.59 -4.10 -5.66
CA LEU A 66 -10.35 -4.55 -7.04
C LEU A 66 -11.64 -4.67 -7.87
N LYS A 67 -12.81 -4.74 -7.24
CA LYS A 67 -14.10 -4.93 -7.92
C LYS A 67 -14.77 -3.62 -8.34
N SER A 68 -14.34 -2.48 -7.80
CA SER A 68 -14.86 -1.16 -8.17
C SER A 68 -13.75 -0.12 -8.17
N LEU A 69 -13.47 0.47 -9.32
CA LEU A 69 -12.82 1.79 -9.39
C LEU A 69 -13.91 2.84 -9.20
N SER A 70 -13.85 3.65 -8.16
CA SER A 70 -14.72 4.82 -7.97
C SER A 70 -13.88 6.04 -7.63
#